data_AF-A0A4R2LUB5-F1
#
_entry.id   AF-A0A4R2LUB5-F1
#
_cell.length_a   1.000
_cell.length_b   1.000
_cell.length_c   1.000
_cell.angle_alpha   90.00
_cell.angle_beta   90.00
_cell.angle_gamma   90.00
#
_symmetry.space_group_name_H-M   'P 1'
#
loop_
_entity.id
_entity.type
_entity.pdbx_description
1 polymer ?
#
loop_
_entity_poly.entity_id
_entity_poly.type
_entity_poly.pdbx_seq_one_letter_code
_entity_poly.pdbx_strand_id
1 'polypeptide(L)'
;MPANRSLDGRVPVCWRHEAQPALADELVQRPDVPGHWPDERFDLVWIVSREGPSWTFSQLPQLLLPGDRAQPVPRRVPARR
;
A
#
# COMPACT_ATOMS: atom_id res chain seq x y z
N MET A 1 -11.32 -13.96 -29.08
CA MET A 1 -10.96 -13.29 -27.82
C MET A 1 -9.49 -12.93 -27.90
N PRO A 2 -9.09 -11.65 -27.84
CA PRO A 2 -7.67 -11.33 -27.80
C PRO A 2 -7.07 -11.92 -26.52
N ALA A 3 -5.89 -12.52 -26.63
CA ALA A 3 -5.14 -13.01 -25.48
C ALA A 3 -4.68 -11.80 -24.64
N ASN A 4 -4.86 -11.88 -23.32
CA ASN A 4 -4.40 -10.82 -22.43
C ASN A 4 -2.87 -10.76 -22.47
N ARG A 5 -2.31 -9.64 -22.93
CA ARG A 5 -0.86 -9.47 -23.06
C ARG A 5 -0.27 -9.11 -21.71
N SER A 6 0.69 -9.91 -21.24
CA SER A 6 1.50 -9.54 -20.09
C SER A 6 2.35 -8.32 -20.43
N LEU A 7 2.38 -7.34 -19.53
CA LEU A 7 3.27 -6.19 -19.60
C LEU A 7 4.29 -6.31 -18.47
N ASP A 8 5.55 -6.06 -18.80
CA ASP A 8 6.62 -5.94 -17.81
C ASP A 8 6.61 -4.51 -17.23
N GLY A 9 6.76 -4.39 -15.92
CA GLY A 9 6.87 -3.09 -15.25
C GLY A 9 6.05 -2.96 -13.98
N ARG A 10 6.18 -1.81 -13.31
CA ARG A 10 5.37 -1.46 -12.13
C ARG A 10 4.01 -0.94 -12.58
N VAL A 11 2.94 -1.45 -11.98
CA VAL A 11 1.58 -1.02 -12.28
C VAL A 11 1.09 -0.05 -11.20
N PRO A 12 0.76 1.21 -11.53
CA PRO A 12 0.06 2.08 -10.60
C PRO A 12 -1.40 1.62 -10.45
N VAL A 13 -1.86 1.51 -9.21
CA VAL A 13 -3.25 1.14 -8.90
C VAL A 13 -3.86 2.28 -8.11
N CYS A 14 -4.86 2.94 -8.69
CA CYS A 14 -5.69 3.92 -7.99
C CYS A 14 -6.93 3.22 -7.44
N TRP A 15 -7.18 3.40 -6.15
CA TRP A 15 -8.30 2.76 -5.48
C TRP A 15 -8.87 3.68 -4.39
N ARG A 16 -9.99 3.27 -3.82
CA ARG A 16 -10.57 3.92 -2.64
C ARG A 16 -9.68 3.68 -1.41
N HIS A 17 -9.25 4.74 -0.75
CA HIS A 17 -8.25 4.66 0.32
C HIS A 17 -8.70 3.85 1.56
N GLU A 18 -9.98 3.88 1.95
CA GLU A 18 -10.48 3.08 3.07
C GLU A 18 -10.42 1.57 2.80
N ALA A 19 -10.38 1.17 1.52
CA ALA A 19 -10.26 -0.23 1.11
C ALA A 19 -8.81 -0.67 0.82
N GLN A 20 -7.84 0.24 0.81
CA GLN A 20 -6.42 -0.11 0.60
C GLN A 20 -5.88 -1.11 1.63
N PRO A 21 -6.17 -0.99 2.95
CA PRO A 21 -5.73 -1.98 3.93
C PRO A 21 -6.21 -3.41 3.62
N ALA A 22 -7.49 -3.58 3.24
CA ALA A 22 -8.03 -4.89 2.91
C ALA A 22 -7.39 -5.48 1.63
N LEU A 23 -7.16 -4.64 0.62
CA LEU A 23 -6.45 -5.06 -0.59
C LEU A 23 -5.01 -5.49 -0.29
N ALA A 24 -4.30 -4.75 0.57
CA ALA A 24 -2.94 -5.07 0.95
C ALA A 24 -2.85 -6.32 1.85
N ASP A 25 -3.84 -6.56 2.71
CA ASP A 25 -3.95 -7.79 3.49
C ASP A 25 -4.02 -9.02 2.57
N GLU A 26 -4.82 -8.96 1.49
CA GLU A 26 -4.94 -10.06 0.52
C GLU A 26 -3.70 -10.24 -0.36
N LEU A 27 -3.01 -9.15 -0.73
CA LEU A 27 -1.84 -9.19 -1.61
C LEU A 27 -0.54 -9.55 -0.88
N VAL A 28 -0.29 -8.89 0.25
CA VAL A 28 1.02 -8.90 0.94
C VAL A 28 1.03 -9.94 2.07
N GLN A 29 -0.10 -10.13 2.76
CA GLN A 29 -0.26 -11.06 3.90
C GLN A 29 0.81 -10.87 4.99
N ARG A 30 1.16 -9.61 5.33
CA ARG A 30 2.18 -9.30 6.34
C ARG A 30 1.69 -8.33 7.43
N PRO A 31 2.23 -8.44 8.67
CA PRO A 31 1.79 -7.63 9.81
C PRO A 31 2.25 -6.17 9.79
N ASP A 32 3.19 -5.81 8.90
CA ASP A 32 3.73 -4.44 8.80
C ASP A 32 2.87 -3.49 7.97
N VAL A 33 1.83 -4.00 7.30
CA VAL A 33 0.84 -3.18 6.62
C VAL A 33 -0.04 -2.44 7.65
N PRO A 34 -0.33 -1.14 7.45
CA PRO A 34 -1.29 -0.41 8.28
C PRO A 34 -2.68 -1.07 8.25
N GLY A 35 -3.31 -1.20 9.43
CA GLY A 35 -4.66 -1.77 9.52
C GLY A 35 -5.79 -0.85 9.10
N HIS A 36 -5.48 0.42 8.91
CA HIS A 36 -6.42 1.48 8.54
C HIS A 36 -5.66 2.55 7.77
N TRP A 37 -6.32 3.14 6.77
CA TRP A 37 -5.82 4.30 6.05
C TRP A 37 -6.49 5.56 6.61
N PRO A 38 -5.75 6.55 7.15
CA PRO A 38 -6.38 7.72 7.75
C PRO A 38 -7.12 8.58 6.72
N ASP A 39 -8.33 9.03 7.06
CA ASP A 39 -9.23 9.76 6.16
C ASP A 39 -8.60 11.02 5.53
N GLU A 40 -7.66 11.65 6.21
CA GLU A 40 -6.98 12.87 5.74
C GLU A 40 -5.61 12.61 5.09
N ARG A 41 -5.29 11.36 4.73
CA ARG A 41 -4.05 11.00 4.00
C ARG A 41 -4.34 10.80 2.52
N PHE A 42 -3.76 11.66 1.69
CA PHE A 42 -3.84 11.57 0.22
C PHE A 42 -2.46 11.66 -0.45
N ASP A 43 -1.41 11.73 0.37
CA ASP A 43 -0.04 12.10 0.06
C ASP A 43 0.93 10.91 0.20
N LEU A 44 0.39 9.68 0.15
CA LEU A 44 1.13 8.44 0.33
C LEU A 44 0.90 7.49 -0.85
N VAL A 45 1.99 6.86 -1.28
CA VAL A 45 1.94 5.68 -2.15
C VAL A 45 2.42 4.48 -1.36
N TRP A 46 1.66 3.38 -1.43
CA TRP A 46 2.13 2.08 -0.96
C TRP A 46 2.87 1.38 -2.09
N ILE A 47 4.11 0.99 -1.83
CA ILE A 47 4.93 0.24 -2.76
C ILE A 47 4.92 -1.22 -2.29
N VAL A 48 4.37 -2.08 -3.15
CA VAL A 48 4.37 -3.52 -2.95
C VAL A 48 5.26 -4.13 -4.01
N SER A 49 6.26 -4.90 -3.60
CA SER A 49 7.18 -5.57 -4.53
C SER A 49 7.24 -7.07 -4.22
N ARG A 50 7.27 -7.89 -5.27
CA ARG A 50 7.42 -9.34 -5.14
C ARG A 50 8.90 -9.71 -5.18
N GLU A 51 9.39 -10.36 -4.13
CA GLU A 51 10.76 -10.83 -3.98
C GLU A 51 10.73 -12.36 -3.85
N GLY A 52 10.78 -13.05 -4.99
CA GLY A 52 10.60 -14.49 -5.05
C GLY A 52 9.20 -14.92 -4.60
N PRO A 53 9.07 -15.79 -3.57
CA PRO A 53 7.77 -16.18 -3.03
C PRO A 53 7.18 -15.13 -2.06
N SER A 54 7.97 -14.16 -1.63
CA SER A 54 7.60 -13.20 -0.58
C SER A 54 7.19 -11.84 -1.17
N TRP A 55 6.46 -11.07 -0.37
CA TRP A 55 6.13 -9.68 -0.67
C TRP A 55 6.84 -8.73 0.30
N THR A 56 7.27 -7.59 -0.22
CA THR A 56 7.75 -6.44 0.55
C THR A 56 6.79 -5.29 0.43
N PHE A 57 6.74 -4.50 1.50
CA PHE A 57 5.84 -3.36 1.65
C PHE A 57 6.63 -2.16 2.16
N SER A 58 6.43 -1.01 1.52
CA SER A 58 6.93 0.27 2.02
C SER A 58 5.95 1.39 1.71
N GLN A 59 6.04 2.47 2.48
CA GLN A 59 5.24 3.67 2.30
C GLN A 59 6.14 4.80 1.80
N LEU A 60 5.74 5.44 0.71
CA LEU A 60 6.43 6.57 0.11
C LEU A 60 5.59 7.85 0.29
N PRO A 61 6.01 8.78 1.16
CA PRO A 61 5.49 10.14 1.19
C PRO A 61 5.82 10.89 -0.10
N GLN A 62 4.79 11.45 -0.73
CA GLN A 62 4.94 12.15 -2.01
C GLN A 62 5.48 13.57 -1.81
N LEU A 63 5.01 14.28 -0.77
CA LEU A 63 5.46 15.63 -0.40
C LEU A 63 5.41 16.64 -1.57
N LEU A 64 4.33 16.59 -2.35
CA LEU A 64 4.16 17.39 -3.57
C LEU A 64 3.32 18.64 -3.32
N LEU A 65 2.49 18.66 -2.27
CA LEU A 65 1.57 19.75 -1.96
C LEU A 65 1.76 20.28 -0.52
N PRO A 66 1.43 21.55 -0.26
CA PRO A 66 1.40 22.08 1.10
C PRO A 66 0.44 21.26 1.99
N GLY A 67 0.91 20.87 3.18
CA GLY A 67 0.15 20.05 4.12
C GLY A 67 0.46 18.55 4.05
N ASP A 68 1.25 18.10 3.07
CA ASP A 68 1.72 16.72 3.01
C ASP A 68 2.62 16.39 4.21
N ARG A 69 2.55 15.13 4.65
CA ARG A 69 3.17 14.64 5.89
C ARG A 69 4.24 13.61 5.57
N ALA A 70 5.46 13.82 6.07
CA ALA A 70 6.56 12.87 5.86
C ALA A 70 6.40 11.57 6.67
N GLN A 71 5.56 11.57 7.70
CA GLN A 71 5.42 10.42 8.60
C GLN A 71 4.61 9.31 7.92
N PRO A 72 5.07 8.05 7.97
CA PRO A 72 4.28 6.91 7.48
C PRO A 72 3.08 6.66 8.39
N VAL A 73 2.07 5.97 7.86
CA VAL A 73 0.97 5.45 8.69
C VAL A 73 1.52 4.33 9.56
N PRO A 74 1.25 4.32 10.87
CA PRO A 74 1.69 3.25 11.76
C PRO A 74 1.18 1.87 11.31
N ARG A 75 2.05 0.86 11.40
CA ARG A 75 1.68 -0.55 11.18
C ARG A 75 0.61 -1.00 12.18
N ARG A 76 -0.09 -2.08 11.85
CA ARG A 76 -0.98 -2.77 12.82
C ARG A 76 -0.20 -3.10 14.09
N VAL A 77 -0.74 -2.69 15.24
CA VAL A 77 -0.27 -3.16 16.53
C VAL A 77 -1.13 -4.38 16.89
N PRO A 78 -0.52 -5.56 17.12
CA PRO A 78 -1.30 -6.71 17.57
C PRO A 78 -1.96 -6.40 18.91
N ALA A 79 -3.24 -6.75 19.06
CA ALA A 79 -3.94 -6.62 20.32
C ALA A 79 -3.16 -7.39 21.41
N ARG A 80 -2.86 -6.71 22.53
CA ARG A 80 -2.28 -7.39 23.69
C ARG A 80 -3.32 -8.39 24.21
N ARG A 81 -2.95 -9.67 24.24
CA ARG A 81 -3.73 -10.73 24.89
C ARG A 81 -3.68 -10.56 26.40
#